data_AF-A0A1G0YZG8-F1
#
_entry.id   AF-A0A1G0YZG8-F1
#
_cell.length_a   1.000
_cell.length_b   1.000
_cell.length_c   1.000
_cell.angle_alpha   90.00
_cell.angle_beta   90.00
_cell.angle_gamma   90.00
#
_symmetry.space_group_name_H-M   'P 1'
#
loop_
_entity.id
_entity.type
_entity.pdbx_description
1 polymer ?
#
loop_
_entity_poly.entity_id
_entity_poly.type
_entity_poly.pdbx_seq_one_letter_code
_entity_poly.pdbx_strand_id
1 'polypeptide(L)'
;MKKVIFFLNVSLFILVNAFSFIRLLGVRDSFSRMTILKRIISRKYVNDINILVEVFEEELSHTYSSYMKKIALDYPERVVEYRDFVREWLYHELKLLRRKKSKVNRFSLVIRIYRCYSFLGKRNKALVYLKKLESENPTDKDLKLLIKYEEAMFSFDAEMDEWEIRAHPEKYLEKYKKLKKYINSFIAPIVQEYNPWALAILKVSEEE
;
A
#
# COMPACT_ATOMS: atom_id res chain seq x y z
N MET A 1 -23.97 4.26 -34.55
CA MET A 1 -24.42 3.22 -33.60
C MET A 1 -23.48 2.97 -32.42
N LYS A 2 -22.21 2.55 -32.60
CA LYS A 2 -21.31 2.22 -31.46
C LYS A 2 -21.14 3.35 -30.42
N LYS A 3 -20.99 4.60 -30.86
CA LYS A 3 -20.92 5.77 -29.96
C LYS A 3 -22.20 5.96 -29.13
N VAL A 4 -23.37 5.78 -29.74
CA VAL A 4 -24.68 5.93 -29.07
C VAL A 4 -24.85 4.87 -27.98
N ILE A 5 -24.47 3.62 -28.26
CA ILE A 5 -24.51 2.52 -27.28
C ILE A 5 -23.55 2.79 -26.12
N PHE A 6 -22.35 3.29 -26.41
CA PHE A 6 -21.39 3.69 -25.36
C PHE A 6 -21.96 4.79 -24.46
N PHE A 7 -22.52 5.87 -25.01
CA PHE A 7 -23.14 6.93 -24.21
C PHE A 7 -24.30 6.42 -23.35
N LEU A 8 -25.16 5.55 -23.90
CA LEU A 8 -26.24 4.94 -23.13
C LEU A 8 -25.71 4.13 -21.94
N ASN A 9 -24.67 3.32 -22.16
CA ASN A 9 -24.03 2.53 -21.11
C ASN A 9 -23.38 3.41 -20.04
N VAL A 10 -22.77 4.54 -20.42
CA VAL A 10 -22.20 5.51 -19.47
C VAL A 10 -23.30 6.19 -18.65
N SER A 11 -24.39 6.63 -19.28
CA SER A 11 -25.53 7.22 -18.56
C SER A 11 -26.15 6.24 -17.57
N LEU A 12 -26.30 4.97 -17.96
CA LEU A 12 -26.79 3.92 -17.07
C LEU A 12 -25.81 3.68 -15.91
N PHE A 13 -24.51 3.66 -16.18
CA PHE A 13 -23.48 3.56 -15.15
C PHE A 13 -23.58 4.69 -14.12
N ILE A 14 -23.76 5.94 -14.59
CA ILE A 14 -23.92 7.10 -13.72
C ILE A 14 -25.20 7.00 -12.90
N LEU A 15 -26.32 6.68 -13.53
CA LEU A 15 -27.62 6.59 -12.86
C LEU A 15 -27.63 5.52 -11.77
N VAL A 16 -27.11 4.33 -12.08
CA VAL A 16 -27.02 3.20 -11.13
C VAL A 16 -26.12 3.55 -9.95
N ASN A 17 -25.07 4.36 -10.15
CA ASN A 17 -24.11 4.74 -9.10
C ASN A 17 -24.30 6.14 -8.52
N ALA A 18 -25.36 6.88 -8.90
CA ALA A 18 -25.53 8.29 -8.56
C ALA A 18 -25.41 8.57 -7.06
N PHE A 19 -26.11 7.79 -6.23
CA PHE A 19 -26.03 7.91 -4.77
C PHE A 19 -24.63 7.63 -4.22
N SER A 20 -23.91 6.66 -4.81
CA SER A 20 -22.53 6.35 -4.42
C SER A 20 -21.59 7.50 -4.77
N PHE A 21 -21.78 8.17 -5.91
CA PHE A 21 -20.98 9.33 -6.30
C PHE A 21 -21.21 10.54 -5.38
N ILE A 22 -22.48 10.84 -5.07
CA ILE A 22 -22.81 11.90 -4.11
C ILE A 22 -22.13 11.63 -2.77
N ARG A 23 -22.19 10.39 -2.28
CA ARG A 23 -21.50 10.00 -1.04
C ARG A 23 -19.98 10.12 -1.14
N LEU A 24 -19.36 9.73 -2.26
CA LEU A 24 -17.91 9.85 -2.45
C LEU A 24 -17.42 11.30 -2.39
N LEU A 25 -18.24 12.27 -2.79
CA LEU A 25 -17.90 13.70 -2.70
C LEU A 25 -17.96 14.23 -1.26
N GLY A 26 -18.88 13.71 -0.44
CA GLY A 26 -19.07 14.16 0.94
C GLY A 26 -18.22 13.41 1.98
N VAL A 27 -17.76 12.20 1.68
CA VAL A 27 -17.03 11.35 2.63
C VAL A 27 -15.55 11.69 2.65
N ARG A 28 -15.06 12.07 3.85
CA ARG A 28 -13.64 12.35 4.10
C ARG A 28 -12.88 11.20 4.76
N ASP A 29 -13.57 10.29 5.45
CA ASP A 29 -12.92 9.15 6.09
C ASP A 29 -12.61 8.03 5.09
N SER A 30 -11.43 7.43 5.21
CA SER A 30 -10.97 6.41 4.26
C SER A 30 -11.83 5.16 4.28
N PHE A 31 -12.37 4.76 5.44
CA PHE A 31 -13.10 3.49 5.58
C PHE A 31 -14.45 3.52 4.85
N SER A 32 -15.22 4.59 5.04
CA SER A 32 -16.46 4.81 4.30
C SER A 32 -16.19 4.99 2.81
N ARG A 33 -15.10 5.69 2.44
CA ARG A 33 -14.70 5.85 1.03
C ARG A 33 -14.43 4.49 0.38
N MET A 34 -13.62 3.64 1.01
CA MET A 34 -13.34 2.28 0.52
C MET A 34 -14.62 1.45 0.37
N THR A 35 -15.53 1.53 1.34
CA THR A 35 -16.80 0.81 1.30
C THR A 35 -17.64 1.20 0.07
N ILE A 36 -17.69 2.50 -0.24
CA ILE A 36 -18.42 3.01 -1.40
C ILE A 36 -17.73 2.58 -2.71
N LEU A 37 -16.40 2.68 -2.78
CA LEU A 37 -15.62 2.25 -3.95
C LEU A 37 -15.81 0.77 -4.23
N LYS A 38 -15.70 -0.10 -3.21
CA LYS A 38 -15.95 -1.54 -3.33
C LYS A 38 -17.36 -1.83 -3.87
N ARG A 39 -18.37 -1.07 -3.43
CA ARG A 39 -19.75 -1.21 -3.92
C ARG A 39 -19.88 -0.84 -5.40
N ILE A 40 -19.19 0.19 -5.86
CA ILE A 40 -19.17 0.56 -7.28
C ILE A 40 -18.49 -0.53 -8.09
N ILE A 41 -17.34 -1.03 -7.63
CA ILE A 41 -16.50 -2.02 -8.33
C ILE A 41 -17.12 -3.42 -8.38
N SER A 42 -17.86 -3.83 -7.34
CA SER A 42 -18.43 -5.19 -7.26
C SER A 42 -19.61 -5.45 -8.20
N ARG A 43 -20.17 -4.39 -8.79
CA ARG A 43 -21.27 -4.48 -9.74
C ARG A 43 -20.81 -5.02 -11.09
N LYS A 44 -21.71 -5.76 -11.75
CA LYS A 44 -21.48 -6.24 -13.12
C LYS A 44 -21.83 -5.13 -14.10
N TYR A 45 -20.88 -4.77 -14.96
CA TYR A 45 -21.08 -3.81 -16.03
C TYR A 45 -20.78 -4.44 -17.39
N VAL A 46 -21.29 -3.80 -18.45
CA VAL A 46 -20.95 -4.14 -19.83
C VAL A 46 -19.46 -3.87 -20.06
N ASN A 47 -18.79 -4.67 -20.88
CA ASN A 47 -17.34 -4.58 -21.11
C ASN A 47 -16.85 -3.18 -21.48
N ASP A 48 -17.67 -2.42 -22.20
CA ASP A 48 -17.38 -1.05 -22.65
C ASP A 48 -17.21 -0.04 -21.49
N ILE A 49 -17.70 -0.39 -20.28
CA ILE A 49 -17.63 0.45 -19.07
C ILE A 49 -16.51 0.01 -18.13
N ASN A 50 -15.82 -1.10 -18.42
CA ASN A 50 -14.71 -1.59 -17.57
C ASN A 50 -13.61 -0.55 -17.39
N ILE A 51 -13.37 0.32 -18.38
CA ILE A 51 -12.38 1.41 -18.27
C ILE A 51 -12.76 2.40 -17.16
N LEU A 52 -14.06 2.68 -16.97
CA LEU A 52 -14.51 3.54 -15.86
C LEU A 52 -14.33 2.83 -14.52
N VAL A 53 -14.62 1.53 -14.46
CA VAL A 53 -14.41 0.71 -13.26
C VAL A 53 -12.93 0.69 -12.84
N GLU A 54 -12.00 0.63 -13.80
CA GLU A 54 -10.56 0.69 -13.54
C GLU A 54 -10.14 1.96 -12.78
N VAL A 55 -10.78 3.11 -13.05
CA VAL A 55 -10.52 4.36 -12.32
C VAL A 55 -10.90 4.21 -10.84
N PHE A 56 -12.05 3.59 -10.56
CA PHE A 56 -12.46 3.33 -9.18
C PHE A 56 -11.58 2.28 -8.49
N GLU A 57 -11.09 1.29 -9.23
CA GLU A 57 -10.15 0.30 -8.71
C GLU A 57 -8.80 0.93 -8.31
N GLU A 58 -8.28 1.89 -9.09
CA GLU A 58 -7.06 2.62 -8.73
C GLU A 58 -7.31 3.59 -7.56
N GLU A 59 -8.45 4.27 -7.54
CA GLU A 59 -8.85 5.10 -6.39
C GLU A 59 -8.97 4.26 -5.11
N LEU A 60 -9.51 3.05 -5.20
CA LEU A 60 -9.58 2.11 -4.08
C LEU A 60 -8.18 1.71 -3.63
N SER A 61 -7.28 1.40 -4.56
CA SER A 61 -5.88 1.10 -4.29
C SER A 61 -5.16 2.25 -3.55
N HIS A 62 -5.35 3.48 -4.02
CA HIS A 62 -4.81 4.67 -3.36
C HIS A 62 -5.42 4.90 -1.98
N THR A 63 -6.71 4.63 -1.80
CA THR A 63 -7.39 4.80 -0.51
C THR A 63 -6.86 3.81 0.52
N TYR A 64 -6.64 2.55 0.13
CA TYR A 64 -5.96 1.55 0.97
C TYR A 64 -4.58 2.03 1.40
N SER A 65 -3.75 2.42 0.44
CA SER A 65 -2.37 2.87 0.71
C SER A 65 -2.34 4.09 1.62
N SER A 66 -3.23 5.07 1.38
CA SER A 66 -3.31 6.30 2.16
C SER A 66 -3.73 6.03 3.60
N TYR A 67 -4.70 5.13 3.80
CA TYR A 67 -5.14 4.73 5.13
C TYR A 67 -4.01 4.02 5.89
N MET A 68 -3.35 3.03 5.27
CA MET A 68 -2.25 2.31 5.92
C MET A 68 -1.06 3.20 6.25
N LYS A 69 -0.73 4.20 5.42
CA LYS A 69 0.28 5.17 5.86
C LYS A 69 -0.11 5.88 7.12
N LYS A 70 -1.36 6.37 7.16
CA LYS A 70 -1.79 7.16 8.29
C LYS A 70 -1.62 6.35 9.57
N ILE A 71 -2.08 5.09 9.55
CA ILE A 71 -1.86 4.15 10.64
C ILE A 71 -0.38 3.95 10.93
N ALA A 72 0.42 3.63 9.92
CA ALA A 72 1.84 3.39 10.13
C ALA A 72 2.53 4.60 10.76
N LEU A 73 2.32 5.82 10.25
CA LEU A 73 2.96 7.04 10.73
C LEU A 73 2.47 7.49 12.11
N ASP A 74 1.16 7.47 12.32
CA ASP A 74 0.57 8.02 13.54
C ASP A 74 0.65 7.00 14.69
N TYR A 75 0.59 5.70 14.37
CA TYR A 75 0.47 4.59 15.32
C TYR A 75 1.22 3.33 14.82
N PRO A 76 2.55 3.38 14.67
CA PRO A 76 3.34 2.27 14.09
C PRO A 76 3.20 0.94 14.83
N GLU A 77 3.03 0.98 16.15
CA GLU A 77 2.78 -0.19 17.01
C GLU A 77 1.45 -0.88 16.71
N ARG A 78 0.47 -0.16 16.14
CA ARG A 78 -0.86 -0.69 15.85
C ARG A 78 -0.96 -1.36 14.49
N VAL A 79 0.06 -1.30 13.65
CA VAL A 79 0.03 -1.88 12.28
C VAL A 79 -0.36 -3.36 12.30
N VAL A 80 0.04 -4.12 13.33
CA VAL A 80 -0.30 -5.54 13.48
C VAL A 80 -1.81 -5.78 13.61
N GLU A 81 -2.54 -4.85 14.23
CA GLU A 81 -4.01 -4.90 14.36
C GLU A 81 -4.71 -4.82 13.00
N TYR A 82 -4.05 -4.23 12.00
CA TYR A 82 -4.60 -4.01 10.66
C TYR A 82 -4.16 -5.07 9.65
N ARG A 83 -3.56 -6.20 10.06
CA ARG A 83 -3.08 -7.22 9.11
C ARG A 83 -4.18 -7.81 8.23
N ASP A 84 -5.40 -8.00 8.73
CA ASP A 84 -6.52 -8.47 7.90
C ASP A 84 -6.88 -7.47 6.81
N PHE A 85 -6.88 -6.18 7.16
CA PHE A 85 -7.06 -5.11 6.20
C PHE A 85 -5.93 -5.08 5.15
N VAL A 86 -4.68 -5.27 5.57
CA VAL A 86 -3.53 -5.37 4.65
C VAL A 86 -3.64 -6.58 3.72
N ARG A 87 -4.15 -7.73 4.20
CA ARG A 87 -4.40 -8.91 3.34
C ARG A 87 -5.44 -8.60 2.27
N GLU A 88 -6.52 -7.89 2.64
CA GLU A 88 -7.52 -7.45 1.69
C GLU A 88 -6.93 -6.50 0.64
N TRP A 89 -6.14 -5.52 1.08
CA TRP A 89 -5.41 -4.61 0.20
C TRP A 89 -4.50 -5.38 -0.77
N LEU A 90 -3.67 -6.29 -0.25
CA LEU A 90 -2.78 -7.12 -1.05
C LEU A 90 -3.53 -7.91 -2.12
N TYR A 91 -4.68 -8.51 -1.76
CA TYR A 91 -5.50 -9.25 -2.72
C TYR A 91 -6.00 -8.34 -3.87
N HIS A 92 -6.41 -7.11 -3.55
CA HIS A 92 -6.79 -6.11 -4.54
C HIS A 92 -5.62 -5.76 -5.47
N GLU A 93 -4.44 -5.43 -4.94
CA GLU A 93 -3.27 -5.09 -5.76
C GLU A 93 -2.82 -6.24 -6.68
N LEU A 94 -2.81 -7.48 -6.16
CA LEU A 94 -2.45 -8.66 -6.95
C LEU A 94 -3.45 -8.91 -8.09
N LYS A 95 -4.74 -8.66 -7.84
CA LYS A 95 -5.80 -8.74 -8.86
C LYS A 95 -5.59 -7.69 -9.96
N LEU A 96 -5.21 -6.46 -9.60
CA LEU A 96 -4.85 -5.43 -10.59
C LEU A 96 -3.61 -5.82 -11.40
N LEU A 97 -2.57 -6.33 -10.73
CA LEU A 97 -1.32 -6.73 -11.39
C LEU A 97 -1.55 -7.85 -12.42
N ARG A 98 -2.43 -8.81 -12.12
CA ARG A 98 -2.78 -9.92 -13.03
C ARG A 98 -3.50 -9.45 -14.29
N ARG A 99 -4.29 -8.37 -14.20
CA ARG A 99 -5.18 -7.96 -15.28
C ARG A 99 -4.47 -7.36 -16.48
N LYS A 100 -3.18 -6.98 -16.39
CA LYS A 100 -2.32 -6.44 -17.46
C LYS A 100 -2.90 -5.28 -18.30
N LYS A 101 -4.11 -4.79 -17.99
CA LYS A 101 -4.93 -3.95 -18.89
C LYS A 101 -5.04 -2.49 -18.49
N SER A 102 -4.51 -2.07 -17.35
CA SER A 102 -4.88 -0.78 -16.79
C SER A 102 -3.83 0.31 -17.05
N LYS A 103 -4.30 1.55 -17.18
CA LYS A 103 -3.52 2.79 -17.06
C LYS A 103 -2.80 2.95 -15.69
N VAL A 104 -2.96 1.99 -14.78
CA VAL A 104 -2.27 1.95 -13.49
C VAL A 104 -0.77 1.82 -13.72
N ASN A 105 -0.03 2.73 -13.12
CA ASN A 105 1.42 2.71 -13.15
C ASN A 105 1.93 1.43 -12.46
N ARG A 106 2.52 0.52 -13.25
CA ARG A 106 3.05 -0.77 -12.77
C ARG A 106 4.09 -0.59 -11.66
N PHE A 107 4.96 0.42 -11.76
CA PHE A 107 5.94 0.72 -10.72
C PHE A 107 5.23 1.03 -9.40
N SER A 108 4.25 1.94 -9.42
CA SER A 108 3.46 2.29 -8.23
C SER A 108 2.73 1.07 -7.64
N LEU A 109 2.10 0.27 -8.50
CA LEU A 109 1.40 -0.95 -8.10
C LEU A 109 2.31 -1.96 -7.40
N VAL A 110 3.50 -2.21 -7.95
CA VAL A 110 4.45 -3.14 -7.35
C VAL A 110 5.02 -2.60 -6.03
N ILE A 111 5.26 -1.29 -5.92
CA ILE A 111 5.63 -0.65 -4.64
C ILE A 111 4.54 -0.85 -3.57
N ARG A 112 3.26 -0.74 -3.93
CA ARG A 112 2.14 -1.01 -3.00
C ARG A 112 2.09 -2.47 -2.56
N ILE A 113 2.34 -3.41 -3.48
CA ILE A 113 2.43 -4.85 -3.16
C ILE A 113 3.59 -5.13 -2.20
N TYR A 114 4.77 -4.55 -2.46
CA TYR A 114 5.91 -4.61 -1.56
C TYR A 114 5.52 -4.16 -0.14
N ARG A 115 4.86 -2.99 -0.01
CA ARG A 115 4.42 -2.46 1.27
C ARG A 115 3.47 -3.39 2.00
N CYS A 116 2.51 -3.98 1.28
CA CYS A 116 1.61 -4.97 1.87
C CYS A 116 2.38 -6.14 2.48
N TYR A 117 3.37 -6.69 1.77
CA TYR A 117 4.18 -7.77 2.31
C TYR A 117 5.03 -7.35 3.51
N SER A 118 5.59 -6.13 3.47
CA SER A 118 6.31 -5.55 4.61
C SER A 118 5.41 -5.44 5.86
N PHE A 119 4.20 -4.89 5.74
CA PHE A 119 3.21 -4.81 6.82
C PHE A 119 2.74 -6.16 7.36
N LEU A 120 2.84 -7.21 6.54
CA LEU A 120 2.53 -8.59 6.94
C LEU A 120 3.74 -9.34 7.53
N GLY A 121 4.88 -8.67 7.72
CA GLY A 121 6.12 -9.29 8.18
C GLY A 121 6.77 -10.25 7.17
N LYS A 122 6.30 -10.26 5.91
CA LYS A 122 6.75 -11.20 4.87
C LYS A 122 7.86 -10.58 4.03
N ARG A 123 8.99 -10.27 4.67
CA ARG A 123 10.13 -9.55 4.05
C ARG A 123 10.71 -10.27 2.84
N ASN A 124 10.84 -11.59 2.90
CA ASN A 124 11.30 -12.39 1.75
C ASN A 124 10.45 -12.14 0.49
N LYS A 125 9.11 -12.10 0.64
CA LYS A 125 8.19 -11.78 -0.45
C LYS A 125 8.30 -10.31 -0.86
N ALA A 126 8.42 -9.40 0.10
CA ALA A 126 8.60 -7.98 -0.16
C ALA A 126 9.84 -7.73 -1.05
N LEU A 127 10.98 -8.33 -0.70
CA LEU A 127 12.24 -8.21 -1.44
C LEU A 127 12.16 -8.75 -2.88
N VAL A 128 11.42 -9.84 -3.11
CA VAL A 128 11.21 -10.39 -4.47
C VAL A 128 10.57 -9.34 -5.40
N TYR A 129 9.59 -8.57 -4.90
CA TYR A 129 8.94 -7.54 -5.70
C TYR A 129 9.84 -6.32 -5.95
N LEU A 130 10.69 -5.95 -4.98
CA LEU A 130 11.67 -4.88 -5.17
C LEU A 130 12.75 -5.26 -6.18
N LYS A 131 13.33 -6.46 -6.09
CA LYS A 131 14.34 -6.95 -7.06
C LYS A 131 13.78 -7.02 -8.47
N LYS A 132 12.50 -7.38 -8.61
CA LYS A 132 11.80 -7.32 -9.89
C LYS A 132 11.73 -5.89 -10.43
N LEU A 133 11.38 -4.92 -9.60
CA LEU A 133 11.38 -3.51 -10.03
C LEU A 133 12.76 -3.00 -10.39
N GLU A 134 13.82 -3.45 -9.69
CA GLU A 134 15.19 -3.03 -9.96
C GLU A 134 15.64 -3.51 -11.34
N SER A 135 15.30 -4.75 -11.70
CA SER A 135 15.56 -5.26 -13.05
C SER A 135 14.85 -4.46 -14.15
N GLU A 136 13.70 -3.85 -13.83
CA GLU A 136 12.93 -2.99 -14.73
C GLU A 136 13.44 -1.51 -14.69
N ASN A 137 14.11 -1.08 -13.62
CA ASN A 137 14.51 0.31 -13.34
C ASN A 137 15.91 0.39 -12.68
N PRO A 138 16.99 0.01 -13.38
CA PRO A 138 18.30 -0.20 -12.76
C PRO A 138 19.02 1.07 -12.32
N THR A 139 18.53 2.26 -12.68
CA THR A 139 19.12 3.56 -12.32
C THR A 139 18.41 4.26 -11.17
N ASP A 140 17.29 3.70 -10.68
CA ASP A 140 16.51 4.28 -9.59
C ASP A 140 17.28 4.13 -8.27
N LYS A 141 17.75 5.27 -7.73
CA LYS A 141 18.56 5.31 -6.51
C LYS A 141 17.72 4.99 -5.26
N ASP A 142 16.46 5.43 -5.24
CA ASP A 142 15.56 5.25 -4.10
C ASP A 142 15.17 3.78 -3.97
N LEU A 143 14.91 3.13 -5.10
CA LEU A 143 14.64 1.69 -5.14
C LEU A 143 15.84 0.86 -4.66
N LYS A 144 17.06 1.18 -5.11
CA LYS A 144 18.27 0.51 -4.64
C LYS A 144 18.48 0.66 -3.14
N LEU A 145 18.17 1.83 -2.60
CA LEU A 145 18.29 2.12 -1.18
C LEU A 145 17.29 1.29 -0.37
N LEU A 146 16.05 1.19 -0.85
CA LEU A 146 15.01 0.36 -0.26
C LEU A 146 15.37 -1.14 -0.29
N ILE A 147 15.99 -1.61 -1.37
CA ILE A 147 16.48 -3.00 -1.48
C ILE A 147 17.58 -3.25 -0.46
N LYS A 148 18.58 -2.37 -0.37
CA LYS A 148 19.67 -2.48 0.63
C LYS A 148 19.12 -2.55 2.05
N TYR A 149 18.12 -1.72 2.36
CA TYR A 149 17.44 -1.76 3.64
C TYR A 149 16.80 -3.12 3.91
N GLU A 150 16.00 -3.65 2.98
CA GLU A 150 15.35 -4.95 3.16
C GLU A 150 16.36 -6.12 3.21
N GLU A 151 17.42 -6.09 2.41
CA GLU A 151 18.48 -7.10 2.44
C GLU A 151 19.21 -7.13 3.77
N ALA A 152 19.48 -5.96 4.34
CA ALA A 152 20.23 -5.85 5.57
C ALA A 152 19.32 -6.10 6.80
N MET A 153 18.03 -5.79 6.74
CA MET A 153 17.03 -6.28 7.71
C MET A 153 16.87 -7.80 7.66
N PHE A 154 16.84 -8.39 6.46
CA PHE A 154 16.78 -9.84 6.28
C PHE A 154 18.04 -10.55 6.77
N SER A 155 19.22 -9.95 6.56
CA SER A 155 20.50 -10.46 7.07
C SER A 155 20.60 -10.36 8.59
N PHE A 156 19.95 -9.35 9.18
CA PHE A 156 19.86 -9.19 10.63
C PHE A 156 19.01 -10.29 11.27
N ASP A 157 17.82 -10.54 10.73
CA ASP A 157 16.96 -11.65 11.14
C ASP A 157 15.92 -11.91 10.03
N ALA A 158 16.04 -13.08 9.40
CA ALA A 158 15.24 -13.47 8.23
C ALA A 158 13.75 -13.66 8.56
N GLU A 159 13.42 -13.96 9.81
CA GLU A 159 12.06 -14.15 10.30
C GLU A 159 11.53 -12.90 11.04
N MET A 160 12.27 -11.79 10.98
CA MET A 160 11.93 -10.59 11.72
C MET A 160 10.69 -9.89 11.15
N ASP A 161 9.61 -9.98 11.90
CA ASP A 161 8.46 -9.11 11.76
C ASP A 161 8.68 -7.83 12.58
N GLU A 162 9.12 -6.77 11.90
CA GLU A 162 9.36 -5.46 12.54
C GLU A 162 8.11 -4.90 13.21
N TRP A 163 6.94 -5.11 12.61
CA TRP A 163 5.69 -4.56 13.14
C TRP A 163 5.27 -5.29 14.41
N GLU A 164 5.51 -6.61 14.47
CA GLU A 164 5.31 -7.41 15.68
C GLU A 164 6.24 -6.98 16.82
N ILE A 165 7.51 -6.70 16.49
CA ILE A 165 8.51 -6.25 17.48
C ILE A 165 8.17 -4.85 18.01
N ARG A 166 7.68 -3.95 17.13
CA ARG A 166 7.23 -2.60 17.52
C ARG A 166 5.96 -2.63 18.36
N ALA A 167 5.05 -3.57 18.10
CA ALA A 167 3.80 -3.72 18.85
C ALA A 167 4.01 -4.28 20.25
N HIS A 168 5.04 -5.12 20.44
CA HIS A 168 5.29 -5.85 21.69
C HIS A 168 6.76 -5.78 22.12
N PRO A 169 7.30 -4.58 22.39
CA PRO A 169 8.72 -4.39 22.73
C PRO A 169 9.14 -5.19 23.98
N GLU A 170 8.24 -5.38 24.94
CA GLU A 170 8.44 -6.17 26.15
C GLU A 170 8.68 -7.65 25.86
N LYS A 171 8.01 -8.21 24.84
CA LYS A 171 8.15 -9.60 24.42
C LYS A 171 9.46 -9.83 23.64
N TYR A 172 9.95 -8.79 22.96
CA TYR A 172 11.09 -8.87 22.05
C TYR A 172 12.23 -7.92 22.43
N LEU A 173 12.47 -7.69 23.72
CA LEU A 173 13.33 -6.61 24.23
C LEU A 173 14.69 -6.48 23.51
N GLU A 174 15.42 -7.59 23.35
CA GLU A 174 16.73 -7.58 22.69
C GLU A 174 16.64 -7.33 21.18
N LYS A 175 15.61 -7.86 20.51
CA LYS A 175 15.36 -7.56 19.09
C LYS A 175 14.92 -6.12 18.92
N TYR A 176 14.09 -5.60 19.82
CA TYR A 176 13.62 -4.21 19.82
C TYR A 176 14.77 -3.23 20.00
N LYS A 177 15.67 -3.44 20.96
CA LYS A 177 16.88 -2.62 21.14
C LYS A 177 17.77 -2.62 19.89
N LYS A 178 18.01 -3.80 19.31
CA LYS A 178 18.81 -3.94 18.08
C LYS A 178 18.13 -3.29 16.88
N LEU A 179 16.83 -3.50 16.70
CA LEU A 179 16.01 -2.86 15.67
C LEU A 179 16.05 -1.34 15.79
N LYS A 180 15.89 -0.79 17.00
CA LYS A 180 15.99 0.64 17.27
C LYS A 180 17.37 1.19 16.89
N LYS A 181 18.45 0.51 17.28
CA LYS A 181 19.83 0.89 16.91
C LYS A 181 20.05 0.83 15.40
N TYR A 182 19.57 -0.24 14.76
CA TYR A 182 19.71 -0.50 13.34
C TYR A 182 18.95 0.52 12.48
N ILE A 183 17.71 0.84 12.86
CA ILE A 183 16.91 1.91 12.26
C ILE A 183 17.68 3.23 12.35
N ASN A 184 18.19 3.59 13.52
CA ASN A 184 18.90 4.85 13.67
C ASN A 184 20.20 4.91 12.83
N SER A 185 20.92 3.80 12.65
CA SER A 185 22.18 3.79 11.91
C SER A 185 22.01 3.69 10.38
N PHE A 186 20.93 3.06 9.90
CA PHE A 186 20.69 2.89 8.46
C PHE A 186 19.64 3.83 7.89
N ILE A 187 18.58 4.14 8.65
CA ILE A 187 17.38 4.80 8.14
C ILE A 187 17.40 6.31 8.37
N ALA A 188 18.06 6.81 9.42
CA ALA A 188 18.18 8.26 9.65
C ALA A 188 18.83 9.02 8.45
N PRO A 189 19.89 8.50 7.79
CA PRO A 189 20.42 9.11 6.56
C PRO A 189 19.49 8.97 5.34
N ILE A 190 18.72 7.88 5.27
CA ILE A 190 17.78 7.59 4.16
C ILE A 190 16.55 8.51 4.22
N VAL A 191 16.02 8.74 5.43
CA VAL A 191 14.81 9.52 5.68
C VAL A 191 15.04 11.03 5.63
N GLN A 192 16.26 11.49 5.90
CA GLN A 192 16.62 12.92 5.81
C GLN A 192 16.61 13.44 4.36
N GLU A 193 16.87 12.61 3.35
CA GLU A 193 16.90 13.04 1.95
C GLU A 193 15.60 12.72 1.17
N TYR A 194 14.92 11.59 1.40
CA TYR A 194 13.78 11.19 0.55
C TYR A 194 12.62 10.47 1.28
N ASN A 195 11.44 11.09 1.14
CA ASN A 195 10.08 10.59 1.33
C ASN A 195 9.76 9.83 2.66
N PRO A 196 9.00 10.45 3.59
CA PRO A 196 8.61 9.90 4.90
C PRO A 196 7.65 8.68 4.86
N TRP A 197 7.48 8.03 3.71
CA TRP A 197 6.66 6.85 3.48
C TRP A 197 7.43 5.53 3.45
N ALA A 198 8.77 5.56 3.45
CA ALA A 198 9.55 4.34 3.51
C ALA A 198 9.32 3.62 4.84
N LEU A 199 9.30 4.36 5.94
CA LEU A 199 9.20 3.83 7.29
C LEU A 199 8.54 4.88 8.16
N ALA A 200 7.51 4.48 8.88
CA ALA A 200 6.85 5.37 9.81
C ALA A 200 7.81 5.91 10.87
N ILE A 201 7.84 7.25 10.96
CA ILE A 201 8.65 8.02 11.89
C ILE A 201 8.34 7.55 13.32
N LEU A 202 9.35 7.01 14.00
CA LEU A 202 9.40 7.09 15.46
C LEU A 202 9.59 8.58 15.77
N LYS A 203 8.59 9.25 16.34
CA LYS A 203 8.86 10.53 16.99
C LYS A 203 9.84 10.24 18.11
N VAL A 204 11.04 10.79 17.97
CA VAL A 204 11.99 10.88 19.08
C VAL A 204 11.36 11.86 20.07
N SER A 205 10.80 11.36 21.16
CA SER A 205 10.81 12.15 22.38
C SER A 205 12.24 12.09 22.88
N GLU A 206 12.97 13.20 22.72
CA GLU A 206 14.12 13.46 23.56
C GLU A 206 13.57 13.72 24.96
N GLU A 207 13.33 12.65 25.73
CA GLU A 207 13.13 12.76 27.17
C GLU A 207 13.46 11.40 27.81
N GLU A 208 14.46 11.49 28.70
CA GLU A 208 15.13 10.50 29.58
C GLU A 208 16.27 9.65 29.01
#